data_AF-A0A1A8M8I2-F1
#
_entry.id   AF-A0A1A8M8I2-F1
#
_cell.length_a   1.000
_cell.length_b   1.000
_cell.length_c   1.000
_cell.angle_alpha   90.00
_cell.angle_beta   90.00
_cell.angle_gamma   90.00
#
_symmetry.space_group_name_H-M   'P 1'
#
loop_
_entity.id
_entity.type
_entity.pdbx_description
1 polymer ?
#
loop_
_entity_poly.entity_id
_entity_poly.type
_entity_poly.pdbx_seq_one_letter_code
_entity_poly.pdbx_strand_id
1 'polypeptide(L)'
;LQVSNSKLYCRATRLLQKMSGQKESECEEALLKAIYRVDALTADITSCGVISHVHVAARHKKVVPLALVCLLTGCSIKEAESHLEEKPIVREAVAVYASKVISSTRLMKHGPFKNN
;
A
#
# COMPACT_ATOMS: atom_id res chain seq x y z
N LEU A 1 8.07 1.97 10.42
CA LEU A 1 9.00 2.46 9.36
C LEU A 1 8.46 3.79 8.87
N GLN A 2 9.23 4.87 9.01
CA GLN A 2 8.89 6.21 8.51
C GLN A 2 9.67 6.46 7.21
N VAL A 3 9.04 7.04 6.20
CA VAL A 3 9.67 7.32 4.91
C VAL A 3 10.28 8.73 4.98
N SER A 4 11.53 8.82 5.41
CA SER A 4 12.24 10.10 5.63
C SER A 4 13.46 10.31 4.75
N ASN A 5 13.83 9.33 3.92
CA ASN A 5 14.85 9.46 2.88
C ASN A 5 14.53 8.55 1.70
N SER A 6 15.22 8.76 0.58
CA SER A 6 15.03 7.99 -0.66
C SER A 6 15.28 6.48 -0.46
N LYS A 7 16.24 6.07 0.37
CA LYS A 7 16.47 4.64 0.67
C LYS A 7 15.27 4.01 1.38
N LEU A 8 14.66 4.73 2.32
CA LEU A 8 13.46 4.29 3.04
C LEU A 8 12.23 4.31 2.15
N TYR A 9 12.15 5.23 1.19
CA TYR A 9 11.11 5.22 0.15
C TYR A 9 11.18 3.96 -0.70
N CYS A 10 12.34 3.66 -1.30
CA CYS A 10 12.52 2.43 -2.09
C CYS A 10 12.30 1.16 -1.25
N ARG A 11 12.73 1.16 0.03
CA ARG A 11 12.49 0.04 0.95
C ARG A 11 11.00 -0.14 1.25
N ALA A 12 10.24 0.96 1.38
CA ALA A 12 8.80 0.90 1.58
C ALA A 12 8.11 0.26 0.36
N THR A 13 8.43 0.69 -0.87
CA THR A 13 7.87 0.10 -2.10
C THR A 13 8.15 -1.39 -2.19
N ARG A 14 9.40 -1.82 -1.94
CA ARG A 14 9.77 -3.25 -1.92
C ARG A 14 9.05 -4.04 -0.83
N LEU A 15 8.84 -3.43 0.33
CA LEU A 15 8.10 -4.07 1.42
C LEU A 15 6.63 -4.27 1.03
N LEU A 16 5.99 -3.25 0.45
CA LEU A 16 4.63 -3.34 -0.07
C LEU A 16 4.53 -4.46 -1.11
N GLN A 17 5.46 -4.50 -2.09
CA GLN A 17 5.52 -5.53 -3.11
C GLN A 17 5.59 -6.94 -2.52
N LYS A 18 6.46 -7.15 -1.52
CA LYS A 18 6.61 -8.46 -0.86
C LYS A 18 5.37 -8.87 -0.07
N MET A 19 4.62 -7.93 0.48
CA MET A 19 3.44 -8.21 1.32
C MET A 19 2.16 -8.34 0.50
N SER A 20 1.99 -7.56 -0.57
CA SER A 20 0.79 -7.55 -1.41
C SER A 20 0.90 -8.49 -2.62
N GLY A 21 2.12 -8.81 -3.06
CA GLY A 21 2.37 -9.55 -4.31
C GLY A 21 2.04 -8.75 -5.58
N GLN A 22 1.77 -7.45 -5.46
CA GLN A 22 1.45 -6.56 -6.59
C GLN A 22 2.71 -6.12 -7.35
N LYS A 23 2.52 -5.44 -8.49
CA LYS A 23 3.65 -4.89 -9.27
C LYS A 23 4.26 -3.69 -8.55
N GLU A 24 5.50 -3.36 -8.91
CA GLU A 24 6.20 -2.20 -8.33
C GLU A 24 5.44 -0.90 -8.59
N SER A 25 4.90 -0.71 -9.80
CA SER A 25 4.09 0.47 -10.16
C SER A 25 2.85 0.63 -9.31
N GLU A 26 2.13 -0.46 -9.01
CA GLU A 26 0.94 -0.45 -8.16
C GLU A 26 1.30 -0.15 -6.70
N CYS A 27 2.44 -0.70 -6.24
CA CYS A 27 2.95 -0.44 -4.89
C CYS A 27 3.42 1.01 -4.73
N GLU A 28 4.05 1.57 -5.75
CA GLU A 28 4.46 2.97 -5.78
C GLU A 28 3.25 3.90 -5.82
N GLU A 29 2.26 3.61 -6.67
CA GLU A 29 1.02 4.38 -6.74
C GLU A 29 0.33 4.43 -5.37
N ALA A 30 0.16 3.29 -4.71
CA ALA A 30 -0.46 3.23 -3.38
C ALA A 30 0.40 3.92 -2.30
N LEU A 31 1.72 3.86 -2.41
CA LEU A 31 2.62 4.59 -1.52
C LEU A 31 2.42 6.10 -1.69
N LEU A 32 2.33 6.60 -2.93
CA LEU A 32 2.06 8.01 -3.20
C LEU A 32 0.68 8.44 -2.70
N LYS A 33 -0.35 7.63 -2.91
CA LYS A 33 -1.70 7.88 -2.37
C LYS A 33 -1.67 8.04 -0.85
N ALA A 34 -0.90 7.20 -0.14
CA ALA A 34 -0.72 7.29 1.30
C ALA A 34 0.14 8.49 1.75
N ILE A 35 1.13 8.89 0.96
CA ILE A 35 1.98 10.06 1.25
C ILE A 35 1.18 11.35 1.14
N TYR A 36 0.40 11.51 0.07
CA TYR A 36 -0.38 12.72 -0.20
C TYR A 36 -1.78 12.66 0.39
N ARG A 37 -2.19 11.51 0.93
CA ARG A 37 -3.52 11.23 1.48
C ARG A 37 -4.64 11.52 0.49
N VAL A 38 -4.47 11.04 -0.74
CA VAL A 38 -5.43 11.18 -1.83
C VAL A 38 -5.75 9.82 -2.42
N ASP A 39 -6.99 9.62 -2.84
CA ASP A 39 -7.42 8.38 -3.50
C ASP A 39 -7.02 8.31 -4.98
N ALA A 40 -6.83 9.48 -5.60
CA ALA A 40 -6.41 9.64 -6.98
C ALA A 40 -5.17 10.55 -7.05
N LEU A 41 -4.13 10.09 -7.75
CA LEU A 41 -2.93 10.88 -7.98
C LEU A 41 -3.17 11.92 -9.07
N THR A 42 -2.75 13.16 -8.83
CA THR A 42 -2.75 14.21 -9.85
C THR A 42 -1.44 14.20 -10.63
N ALA A 43 -1.46 14.77 -11.84
CA ALA A 43 -0.26 14.90 -12.67
C ALA A 43 0.86 15.68 -11.97
N ASP A 44 0.52 16.67 -11.14
CA ASP A 44 1.47 17.43 -10.32
C ASP A 44 2.20 16.55 -9.31
N ILE A 45 1.49 15.57 -8.73
CA ILE A 45 2.09 14.60 -7.82
C ILE A 45 2.98 13.64 -8.60
N THR A 46 2.49 13.02 -9.68
CA THR A 46 3.27 12.00 -10.41
C THR A 46 4.49 12.54 -11.13
N SER A 47 4.51 13.85 -11.44
CA SER A 47 5.66 14.52 -12.06
C SER A 47 6.72 14.97 -11.04
N CYS A 48 6.41 14.93 -9.74
CA CYS A 48 7.36 15.27 -8.70
C CYS A 48 8.47 14.20 -8.59
N GLY A 49 9.66 14.63 -8.18
CA GLY A 49 10.76 13.71 -7.87
C GLY A 49 10.62 13.07 -6.49
N VAL A 50 11.32 11.94 -6.29
CA VAL A 50 11.38 11.18 -5.02
C VAL A 50 11.71 12.06 -3.81
N ILE A 51 12.54 13.10 -3.98
CA ILE A 51 12.90 14.02 -2.89
C ILE A 51 11.66 14.75 -2.35
N SER A 52 10.79 15.24 -3.24
CA SER A 52 9.55 15.92 -2.86
C SER A 52 8.62 14.95 -2.12
N HIS A 53 8.48 13.72 -2.62
CA HIS A 53 7.66 12.69 -1.98
C HIS A 53 8.15 12.35 -0.58
N VAL A 54 9.46 12.21 -0.40
CA VAL A 54 10.09 11.96 0.90
C VAL A 54 9.82 13.11 1.87
N HIS A 55 9.90 14.35 1.41
CA HIS A 55 9.66 15.52 2.26
C HIS A 55 8.22 15.58 2.77
N VAL A 56 7.24 15.25 1.92
CA VAL A 56 5.84 15.12 2.32
C VAL A 56 5.66 13.92 3.25
N ALA A 57 6.20 12.77 2.88
CA ALA A 57 6.08 11.53 3.65
C ALA A 57 6.65 11.64 5.07
N ALA A 58 7.72 12.42 5.25
CA ALA A 58 8.35 12.65 6.55
C ALA A 58 7.40 13.32 7.55
N ARG A 59 6.39 14.07 7.08
CA ARG A 59 5.38 14.74 7.91
C ARG A 59 4.27 13.80 8.37
N HIS A 60 4.13 12.64 7.73
CA HIS A 60 3.06 11.69 7.99
C HIS A 60 3.56 10.45 8.74
N LYS A 61 2.79 10.03 9.74
CA LYS A 61 3.03 8.78 10.47
C LYS A 61 2.28 7.64 9.77
N LYS A 62 2.78 6.41 9.93
CA LYS A 62 2.14 5.17 9.44
C LYS A 62 1.85 5.11 7.93
N VAL A 63 2.61 5.82 7.10
CA VAL A 63 2.47 5.82 5.61
C VAL A 63 2.50 4.40 5.03
N VAL A 64 3.46 3.57 5.43
CA VAL A 64 3.61 2.22 4.84
C VAL A 64 2.46 1.28 5.22
N PRO A 65 2.05 1.17 6.51
CA PRO A 65 0.83 0.44 6.86
C PRO A 65 -0.42 0.93 6.13
N LEU A 66 -0.57 2.24 5.95
CA LEU A 66 -1.72 2.83 5.27
C LEU A 66 -1.78 2.40 3.81
N ALA A 67 -0.67 2.56 3.08
CA ALA A 67 -0.55 2.11 1.70
C ALA A 67 -0.84 0.61 1.57
N LEU A 68 -0.37 -0.21 2.52
CA LEU A 68 -0.61 -1.65 2.50
C LEU A 68 -2.09 -1.99 2.70
N VAL A 69 -2.78 -1.35 3.65
CA VAL A 69 -4.21 -1.56 3.86
C VAL A 69 -4.99 -1.18 2.61
N CYS A 70 -4.72 0.00 2.02
CA CYS A 70 -5.33 0.40 0.75
C CYS A 70 -5.08 -0.62 -0.37
N LEU A 71 -3.85 -1.11 -0.54
CA LEU A 71 -3.52 -2.13 -1.54
C LEU A 71 -4.27 -3.45 -1.33
N LEU A 72 -4.39 -3.92 -0.09
CA LEU A 72 -5.00 -5.21 0.20
C LEU A 72 -6.53 -5.20 0.17
N THR A 73 -7.14 -4.04 0.38
CA THR A 73 -8.60 -3.90 0.52
C THR A 73 -9.26 -3.14 -0.63
N GLY A 74 -8.52 -2.32 -1.36
CA GLY A 74 -9.06 -1.41 -2.36
C GLY A 74 -9.91 -0.27 -1.78
N CYS A 75 -9.88 -0.05 -0.46
CA CYS A 75 -10.63 1.02 0.19
C CYS A 75 -9.94 2.39 0.04
N SER A 76 -10.70 3.45 0.33
CA SER A 76 -10.17 4.82 0.33
C SER A 76 -9.13 5.02 1.43
N ILE A 77 -8.29 6.04 1.26
CA ILE A 77 -7.30 6.46 2.25
C ILE A 77 -7.96 6.70 3.61
N LYS A 78 -9.14 7.35 3.62
CA LYS A 78 -9.85 7.69 4.85
C LYS A 78 -10.35 6.44 5.58
N GLU A 79 -10.87 5.46 4.86
CA GLU A 79 -11.29 4.18 5.44
C GLU A 79 -10.10 3.38 5.98
N ALA A 80 -8.99 3.36 5.23
CA ALA A 80 -7.76 2.71 5.66
C ALA A 80 -7.16 3.37 6.91
N GLU A 81 -7.26 4.71 7.05
CA GLU A 81 -6.89 5.42 8.27
C GLU A 81 -7.76 4.99 9.45
N SER A 82 -9.09 4.99 9.31
CA SER A 82 -10.01 4.51 10.36
C SER A 82 -9.67 3.08 10.80
N HIS A 83 -9.40 2.18 9.86
CA HIS A 83 -8.99 0.80 10.17
C HIS A 83 -7.66 0.68 10.94
N LEU A 84 -6.74 1.62 10.73
CA LEU A 84 -5.47 1.69 11.46
C LEU A 84 -5.57 2.39 12.81
N GLU A 85 -6.65 3.14 13.05
CA GLU A 85 -6.97 3.77 14.33
C GLU A 85 -7.77 2.82 15.23
N GLU A 86 -8.70 2.04 14.66
CA GLU A 86 -9.48 1.02 15.36
C GLU A 86 -8.62 -0.08 15.99
N LYS A 87 -7.39 -0.28 15.50
CA LYS A 87 -6.49 -1.34 15.97
C LYS A 87 -5.20 -0.76 16.56
N PRO A 88 -4.93 -1.00 17.85
CA PRO A 88 -3.75 -0.45 18.52
C PRO A 88 -2.44 -1.03 17.97
N ILE A 89 -2.48 -2.26 17.44
CA ILE A 89 -1.31 -2.96 16.91
C ILE A 89 -1.39 -3.01 15.38
N VAL A 90 -0.50 -2.26 14.73
CA VAL A 90 -0.36 -2.20 13.27
C VAL A 90 -0.24 -3.60 12.64
N ARG A 91 0.42 -4.54 13.33
CA ARG A 91 0.57 -5.93 12.87
C ARG A 91 -0.75 -6.69 12.82
N GLU A 92 -1.67 -6.44 13.75
CA GLU A 92 -2.99 -7.09 13.80
C GLU A 92 -3.93 -6.50 12.76
N ALA A 93 -3.84 -5.19 12.50
CA ALA A 93 -4.55 -4.57 11.38
C ALA A 93 -4.13 -5.21 10.05
N VAL A 94 -2.83 -5.24 9.79
CA VAL A 94 -2.28 -5.81 8.56
C VAL A 94 -2.55 -7.30 8.43
N ALA A 95 -2.44 -8.08 9.51
CA ALA A 95 -2.69 -9.52 9.48
C ALA A 95 -4.12 -9.86 9.06
N VAL A 96 -5.13 -9.12 9.53
CA VAL A 96 -6.53 -9.35 9.16
C VAL A 96 -6.76 -9.18 7.65
N TYR A 97 -6.15 -8.16 7.03
CA TYR A 97 -6.31 -7.93 5.59
C TYR A 97 -5.41 -8.84 4.74
N ALA A 98 -4.20 -9.16 5.21
CA ALA A 98 -3.33 -10.13 4.55
C ALA A 98 -3.96 -11.53 4.49
N SER A 99 -4.69 -11.92 5.55
CA SER A 99 -5.39 -13.22 5.63
C SER A 99 -6.55 -13.33 4.64
N LYS A 100 -7.27 -12.22 4.38
CA LYS A 100 -8.37 -12.18 3.40
C LYS A 100 -7.86 -12.35 1.96
N VAL A 101 -6.70 -11.79 1.63
CA VAL A 101 -6.09 -11.93 0.30
C VAL A 101 -5.63 -13.36 0.03
N ILE A 102 -5.13 -14.09 1.04
CA ILE A 102 -4.75 -15.51 0.91
C ILE A 102 -5.98 -16.40 0.65
N SER A 103 -7.12 -16.10 1.27
CA SER A 103 -8.37 -16.83 1.01
C SER A 103 -8.95 -16.55 -0.37
N SER A 104 -8.84 -15.31 -0.87
CA SER A 104 -9.38 -14.91 -2.18
C SER A 104 -8.48 -15.34 -3.36
N THR A 105 -7.15 -15.26 -3.20
CA THR A 105 -6.18 -15.72 -4.23
C THR A 105 -6.17 -17.24 -4.40
N ARG A 106 -6.64 -18.02 -3.42
CA ARG A 106 -6.82 -19.47 -3.56
C ARG A 106 -8.02 -19.84 -4.45
N LEU A 107 -8.98 -18.92 -4.67
CA LEU A 107 -10.15 -19.15 -5.53
C LEU A 107 -9.95 -18.75 -6.99
N MET A 108 -8.87 -18.03 -7.34
CA MET A 108 -8.62 -17.61 -8.74
C MET A 108 -7.54 -18.43 -9.48
N LYS A 109 -6.92 -19.45 -8.85
CA LYS A 109 -5.87 -20.27 -9.51
C LYS A 109 -6.33 -21.61 -10.09
N HIS A 110 -7.63 -21.88 -10.19
CA HIS A 110 -8.15 -22.97 -11.03
C HIS A 110 -9.13 -22.43 -12.08
N GLY A 111 -8.57 -21.83 -13.14
CA GLY A 111 -9.25 -21.83 -14.43
C GLY A 111 -9.22 -23.26 -15.00
N PRO A 112 -10.28 -23.73 -15.69
CA PRO A 112 -10.38 -25.12 -16.08
C PRO A 112 -9.30 -25.43 -17.12
N PHE A 113 -8.58 -26.53 -16.88
CA PHE A 113 -7.91 -27.29 -17.93
C PHE A 113 -8.90 -27.46 -19.10
N LYS A 114 -8.71 -26.72 -20.19
CA LYS A 114 -9.31 -27.06 -21.47
C LYS A 114 -8.38 -28.07 -22.15
N ASN A 115 -8.71 -29.35 -21.98
CA ASN A 115 -8.33 -30.36 -22.96
C ASN A 115 -9.29 -30.23 -24.14
N ASN A 116 -8.78 -29.88 -25.31
CA ASN A 116 -9.00 -30.52 -26.61
C ASN A 116 -8.46 -29.61 -27.72
#